data_AF-A0A3A2Z2H2-F1
#
_entry.id   AF-A0A3A2Z2H2-F1
#
_cell.length_a   1.000
_cell.length_b   1.000
_cell.length_c   1.000
_cell.angle_alpha   90.00
_cell.angle_beta   90.00
_cell.angle_gamma   90.00
#
_symmetry.space_group_name_H-M   'P 1'
#
loop_
_entity.id
_entity.type
_entity.pdbx_description
1 polymer ?
#
loop_
_entity_poly.entity_id
_entity_poly.type
_entity_poly.pdbx_seq_one_letter_code
_entity_poly.pdbx_strand_id
1 'polypeptide(L)'
;TKEKKAAELARLKEETAEKYAEADRRRSMYQQGTRRSRTTSLAAVEEKKVAPAVLKRSNRVYAAKVIQRSWRRYHACKISSDFSALGLDLQRAKALPFEELTEFISDQQTTAATMSVLRHLGVL
;
A
#
# COMPACT_ATOMS: atom_id res chain seq x y z
N THR A 1 37.95 45.51 -34.79
CA THR A 1 36.70 45.59 -35.57
C THR A 1 35.52 45.30 -34.65
N LYS A 2 34.48 46.15 -34.66
CA LYS A 2 33.31 46.05 -33.76
C LYS A 2 32.50 44.77 -33.98
N GLU A 3 32.55 44.24 -35.20
CA GLU A 3 31.88 43.00 -35.62
C GLU A 3 32.39 41.76 -34.88
N LYS A 4 33.69 41.64 -34.62
CA LYS A 4 34.25 40.50 -33.88
C LYS A 4 33.75 40.45 -32.44
N LYS A 5 33.56 41.60 -31.80
CA LYS A 5 33.02 41.68 -30.43
C LYS A 5 31.53 41.35 -30.38
N ALA A 6 30.77 41.70 -31.42
CA ALA A 6 29.36 41.34 -31.54
C ALA A 6 29.16 39.83 -31.74
N ALA A 7 30.02 39.20 -32.56
CA ALA A 7 30.01 37.76 -32.78
C ALA A 7 30.32 36.96 -31.50
N GLU A 8 31.32 37.39 -30.73
CA GLU A 8 31.65 36.74 -29.44
C GLU A 8 30.51 36.87 -28.42
N LEU A 9 29.86 38.04 -28.34
CA LEU A 9 28.71 38.21 -27.46
C LEU A 9 27.49 37.37 -27.87
N ALA A 10 27.27 37.18 -29.18
CA ALA A 10 26.23 36.29 -29.68
C ALA A 10 26.53 34.83 -29.32
N ARG A 11 27.78 34.39 -29.51
CA ARG A 11 28.23 33.04 -29.16
C ARG A 11 28.09 32.75 -27.66
N LEU A 12 28.46 33.71 -26.82
CA LEU A 12 28.30 33.56 -25.36
C LEU A 12 26.83 33.46 -24.95
N LYS A 13 25.94 34.23 -25.59
CA LYS A 13 24.49 34.13 -25.33
C LYS A 13 23.94 32.76 -25.73
N GLU A 14 24.33 32.25 -26.89
CA GLU A 14 23.94 30.93 -27.36
C GLU A 14 24.43 29.83 -26.41
N GLU A 15 25.70 29.87 -26.01
CA GLU A 15 26.27 28.89 -25.07
C GLU A 15 25.57 28.93 -23.69
N THR A 16 25.18 30.11 -23.22
CA THR A 16 24.39 30.22 -21.98
C THR A 16 22.99 29.62 -22.15
N ALA A 17 22.32 29.90 -23.28
CA ALA A 17 20.98 29.38 -23.55
C ALA A 17 20.97 27.85 -23.64
N GLU A 18 21.99 27.25 -24.26
CA GLU A 18 22.16 25.80 -24.33
C GLU A 18 22.35 25.17 -22.94
N LYS A 19 23.17 25.79 -22.09
CA LYS A 19 23.38 25.33 -20.70
C LYS A 19 22.08 25.38 -19.88
N TYR A 20 21.29 26.44 -20.03
CA TYR A 20 19.98 26.53 -19.36
C TYR A 20 19.00 25.47 -19.89
N ALA A 21 18.93 25.28 -21.21
CA ALA A 21 18.08 24.26 -21.81
C ALA A 21 18.47 22.83 -21.40
N GLU A 22 19.77 22.55 -21.21
CA GLU A 22 20.23 21.25 -20.72
C GLU A 22 19.96 21.05 -19.22
N ALA A 23 20.06 22.12 -18.42
CA ALA A 23 19.68 22.10 -17.01
C ALA A 23 18.19 21.79 -16.83
N ASP A 24 17.31 22.36 -17.66
CA ASP A 24 15.87 22.10 -17.62
C ASP A 24 15.51 20.69 -18.10
N ARG A 25 16.23 20.16 -19.09
CA ARG A 25 16.12 18.75 -19.50
C ARG A 25 16.50 17.81 -18.36
N ARG A 26 17.62 18.07 -17.66
CA ARG A 26 18.02 17.30 -16.47
C ARG A 26 16.98 17.41 -15.35
N ARG A 27 16.49 18.62 -15.05
CA ARG A 27 15.43 18.84 -14.03
C ARG A 27 14.17 18.04 -14.34
N SER A 28 13.73 18.02 -15.60
CA SER A 28 12.54 17.28 -16.03
C SER A 28 12.73 15.76 -15.86
N MET A 29 13.90 15.23 -16.22
CA MET A 29 14.23 13.80 -16.02
C MET A 29 14.22 13.41 -14.53
N TYR A 30 14.75 14.27 -13.65
CA TYR A 30 14.72 14.00 -12.21
C TYR A 30 13.32 14.14 -11.58
N GLN A 31 12.44 14.99 -12.13
CA GLN A 31 11.06 15.15 -11.65
C GLN A 31 10.12 14.02 -12.13
N GLN A 32 10.40 13.39 -13.27
CA GLN A 32 9.57 12.27 -13.78
C GLN A 32 9.79 10.95 -13.04
N GLY A 33 10.90 10.81 -12.28
CA GLY A 33 11.12 9.66 -11.44
C GLY A 33 10.22 9.70 -10.21
N THR A 34 9.33 8.72 -10.06
CA THR A 34 8.47 8.49 -8.88
C THR A 34 9.26 8.07 -7.63
N ARG A 35 10.36 8.77 -7.32
CA ARG A 35 11.12 8.56 -6.08
C ARG A 35 10.29 9.12 -4.94
N ARG A 36 9.97 8.25 -3.97
CA ARG A 36 9.38 8.64 -2.69
C ARG A 36 10.22 9.76 -2.09
N SER A 37 9.55 10.83 -1.64
CA SER A 37 10.19 11.94 -0.94
C SER A 37 11.02 11.37 0.22
N ARG A 38 12.34 11.51 0.13
CA ARG A 38 13.21 11.24 1.28
C ARG A 38 12.96 12.39 2.23
N THR A 39 12.43 12.06 3.40
CA THR A 39 12.19 12.96 4.54
C THR A 39 13.28 14.02 4.64
N THR A 40 12.95 15.25 4.24
CA THR A 40 13.78 16.43 4.47
C THR A 40 13.10 17.20 5.59
N SER A 41 13.61 17.00 6.80
CA SER A 41 13.39 17.95 7.89
C SER A 41 14.14 19.23 7.52
N LEU A 42 13.46 20.20 6.88
CA LEU A 42 13.78 21.62 6.92
C LEU A 42 12.65 22.43 6.25
N ALA A 43 12.36 23.58 6.86
CA ALA A 43 11.18 24.40 6.66
C ALA A 43 11.14 25.14 5.31
N ALA A 44 9.90 25.42 4.88
CA ALA A 44 9.52 26.50 3.97
C ALA A 44 10.19 26.53 2.59
N VAL A 45 9.86 25.56 1.74
CA VAL A 45 9.85 25.79 0.29
C VAL A 45 8.52 25.28 -0.23
N GLU A 46 7.73 26.24 -0.73
CA GLU A 46 6.44 26.13 -1.41
C GLU A 46 5.79 24.74 -1.38
N GLU A 47 4.66 24.67 -0.68
CA GLU A 47 3.66 23.65 -0.90
C GLU A 47 3.31 23.63 -2.39
N LYS A 48 4.03 22.80 -3.14
CA LYS A 48 3.60 22.31 -4.44
C LYS A 48 2.29 21.63 -4.12
N LYS A 49 1.18 22.37 -4.27
CA LYS A 49 -0.17 21.86 -4.13
C LYS A 49 -0.23 20.67 -5.07
N VAL A 50 -0.04 19.49 -4.51
CA VAL A 50 -0.32 18.24 -5.20
C VAL A 50 -1.78 18.41 -5.52
N ALA A 51 -2.09 18.76 -6.78
CA ALA A 51 -3.45 18.86 -7.25
C ALA A 51 -4.11 17.58 -6.75
N PRO A 52 -5.18 17.68 -5.92
CA PRO A 52 -5.74 16.54 -5.22
C PRO A 52 -5.93 15.49 -6.29
N ALA A 53 -5.12 14.41 -6.23
CA ALA A 53 -4.95 13.48 -7.33
C ALA A 53 -6.35 13.16 -7.79
N VAL A 54 -6.76 13.69 -8.96
CA VAL A 54 -8.16 13.79 -9.36
C VAL A 54 -8.72 12.42 -9.05
N LEU A 55 -9.53 12.33 -8.00
CA LEU A 55 -10.03 11.06 -7.51
C LEU A 55 -10.92 10.60 -8.65
N LYS A 56 -10.31 9.91 -9.62
CA LYS A 56 -11.01 9.36 -10.78
C LYS A 56 -12.13 8.60 -10.14
N ARG A 57 -13.37 9.11 -10.27
CA ARG A 57 -14.56 8.54 -9.67
C ARG A 57 -14.40 7.04 -9.84
N SER A 58 -14.16 6.34 -8.73
CA SER A 58 -13.75 4.96 -8.79
C SER A 58 -14.83 4.25 -9.58
N ASN A 59 -14.49 3.69 -10.73
CA ASN A 59 -15.42 2.91 -11.52
C ASN A 59 -16.16 1.98 -10.55
N ARG A 60 -17.50 2.01 -10.54
CA ARG A 60 -18.32 1.27 -9.55
C ARG A 60 -17.90 -0.20 -9.47
N VAL A 61 -17.52 -0.79 -10.60
CA VAL A 61 -16.99 -2.16 -10.69
C VAL A 61 -15.66 -2.31 -9.96
N TYR A 62 -14.75 -1.36 -10.13
CA TYR A 62 -13.46 -1.36 -9.44
C TYR A 62 -13.64 -1.15 -7.93
N ALA A 63 -14.48 -0.21 -7.50
CA ALA A 63 -14.80 -0.01 -6.10
C ALA A 63 -15.39 -1.27 -5.45
N ALA A 64 -16.35 -1.93 -6.12
CA ALA A 64 -16.92 -3.18 -5.66
C ALA A 64 -15.85 -4.28 -5.52
N LYS A 65 -14.93 -4.41 -6.48
CA LYS A 65 -13.81 -5.37 -6.40
C LYS A 65 -12.91 -5.11 -5.19
N VAL A 66 -12.59 -3.85 -4.91
CA VAL A 66 -11.77 -3.47 -3.75
C VAL A 66 -12.47 -3.85 -2.45
N ILE A 67 -13.76 -3.47 -2.30
CA ILE A 67 -14.56 -3.77 -1.12
C ILE A 67 -14.71 -5.28 -0.92
N GLN A 68 -15.03 -6.04 -1.98
CA GLN A 68 -15.15 -7.49 -1.90
C GLN A 68 -13.83 -8.17 -1.53
N ARG A 69 -12.70 -7.65 -2.03
CA ARG A 69 -11.37 -8.17 -1.69
C ARG A 69 -11.04 -7.91 -0.22
N SER A 70 -11.28 -6.69 0.28
CA SER A 70 -11.05 -6.36 1.69
C SER A 70 -11.99 -7.16 2.60
N TRP A 71 -13.25 -7.31 2.22
CA TRP A 71 -14.23 -8.10 2.96
C TRP A 71 -13.83 -9.58 3.03
N ARG A 72 -13.46 -10.21 1.91
CA ARG A 72 -12.98 -11.61 1.90
C ARG A 72 -11.77 -11.81 2.80
N ARG A 73 -10.80 -10.88 2.75
CA ARG A 73 -9.61 -10.93 3.62
C ARG A 73 -9.99 -10.79 5.09
N TYR A 74 -10.83 -9.80 5.42
CA TYR A 74 -11.31 -9.62 6.78
C TYR A 74 -12.06 -10.84 7.28
N HIS A 75 -12.94 -11.41 6.46
CA HIS A 75 -13.73 -12.59 6.81
C HIS A 75 -12.83 -13.81 7.09
N ALA A 76 -11.82 -14.05 6.24
CA ALA A 76 -10.83 -15.10 6.47
C ALA A 76 -10.08 -14.89 7.81
N CYS A 77 -9.58 -13.67 8.05
CA CYS A 77 -8.91 -13.34 9.30
C CYS A 77 -9.83 -13.49 10.52
N LYS A 78 -11.11 -13.12 10.39
CA LYS A 78 -12.10 -13.26 11.45
C LYS A 78 -12.33 -14.72 11.81
N ILE A 79 -12.55 -15.59 10.82
CA ILE A 79 -12.72 -17.03 11.04
C ILE A 79 -11.51 -17.62 11.77
N SER A 80 -10.29 -17.29 11.32
CA SER A 80 -9.07 -17.75 11.99
C SER A 80 -8.94 -17.21 13.41
N SER A 81 -9.31 -15.94 13.65
CA SER A 81 -9.29 -15.31 14.97
C SER A 81 -10.31 -15.94 15.92
N ASP A 82 -11.54 -16.16 15.45
CA ASP A 82 -12.63 -16.74 16.24
C ASP A 82 -12.26 -18.17 16.67
N PHE A 83 -11.67 -18.97 15.77
CA PHE A 83 -11.16 -20.29 16.12
C PHE A 83 -9.96 -20.25 17.07
N SER A 84 -9.01 -19.32 16.85
CA SER A 84 -7.85 -19.18 17.74
C SER A 84 -8.24 -18.72 19.15
N ALA A 85 -9.31 -17.93 19.27
CA ALA A 85 -9.83 -17.44 20.55
C ALA A 85 -10.39 -18.55 21.45
N LEU A 86 -10.73 -19.72 20.90
CA LEU A 86 -11.06 -20.92 21.68
C LEU A 86 -9.88 -21.40 22.53
N GLY A 87 -8.66 -21.00 22.17
CA GLY A 87 -7.43 -21.32 22.89
C GLY A 87 -7.16 -22.81 22.97
N LEU A 88 -7.75 -23.62 22.07
CA LEU A 88 -7.49 -25.05 21.98
C LEU A 88 -6.25 -25.25 21.15
N ASP A 89 -5.12 -25.50 21.82
CA ASP A 89 -3.90 -25.96 21.19
C ASP A 89 -3.67 -27.46 21.52
N LEU A 90 -2.72 -28.08 20.82
CA LEU A 90 -2.42 -29.50 21.02
C LEU A 90 -1.84 -29.80 22.42
N GLN A 91 -1.17 -28.85 23.06
CA GLN A 91 -0.58 -29.04 24.38
C GLN A 91 -1.64 -29.00 25.47
N ARG A 92 -2.54 -28.03 25.39
CA ARG A 92 -3.73 -27.89 26.23
C ARG A 92 -4.66 -29.08 26.07
N ALA A 93 -4.90 -29.54 24.84
CA ALA A 93 -5.70 -30.73 24.59
C ALA A 93 -5.11 -32.00 25.24
N LYS A 94 -3.77 -32.12 25.29
CA LYS A 94 -3.09 -33.22 25.99
C LYS A 94 -3.10 -33.10 27.51
N ALA A 95 -3.13 -31.88 28.03
CA ALA A 95 -3.12 -31.60 29.46
C ALA A 95 -4.52 -31.73 30.09
N LEU A 96 -5.58 -31.49 29.32
CA LEU A 96 -6.96 -31.60 29.78
C LEU A 96 -7.36 -33.07 30.00
N PRO A 97 -8.14 -33.38 31.06
CA PRO A 97 -8.75 -34.69 31.23
C PRO A 97 -9.79 -34.92 30.13
N PHE A 98 -10.04 -36.20 29.83
CA PHE A 98 -10.92 -36.61 28.73
C PHE A 98 -12.33 -36.00 28.82
N GLU A 99 -12.90 -35.96 30.02
CA GLU A 99 -14.27 -35.44 30.24
C GLU A 99 -14.36 -33.96 29.88
N GLU A 100 -13.46 -33.14 30.41
CA GLU A 100 -13.41 -31.69 30.15
C GLU A 100 -13.14 -31.39 28.67
N LEU A 101 -12.28 -32.18 28.02
CA LEU A 101 -12.03 -32.04 26.59
C LEU A 101 -13.27 -32.38 25.76
N THR A 102 -14.02 -33.40 26.17
CA THR A 102 -15.24 -33.84 25.46
C THR A 102 -16.34 -32.81 25.61
N GLU A 103 -16.52 -32.25 26.81
CA GLU A 103 -17.44 -31.15 27.06
C GLU A 103 -17.07 -29.92 26.21
N PHE A 104 -15.78 -29.56 26.20
CA PHE A 104 -15.27 -28.43 25.41
C PHE A 104 -15.51 -28.59 23.90
N ILE A 105 -15.29 -29.79 23.35
CA ILE A 105 -15.50 -30.07 21.92
C ILE A 105 -17.00 -30.10 21.58
N SER A 106 -17.84 -30.56 22.52
CA SER A 106 -19.29 -30.64 22.34
C SER A 106 -19.99 -29.28 22.46
N ASP A 107 -19.29 -28.27 22.98
CA ASP A 107 -19.83 -26.92 23.09
C ASP A 107 -20.23 -26.34 21.73
N GLN A 108 -21.37 -25.62 21.73
CA GLN A 108 -21.93 -25.04 20.52
C GLN A 108 -21.00 -23.99 19.91
N GLN A 109 -20.26 -23.24 20.72
CA GLN A 109 -19.33 -22.23 20.23
C GLN A 109 -18.15 -22.88 19.52
N THR A 110 -17.56 -23.92 20.13
CA THR A 110 -16.45 -24.69 19.56
C THR A 110 -16.83 -25.34 18.23
N THR A 111 -18.00 -25.98 18.18
CA THR A 111 -18.50 -26.63 16.95
C THR A 111 -18.80 -25.62 15.84
N ALA A 112 -19.42 -24.47 16.16
CA ALA A 112 -19.73 -23.42 15.19
C ALA A 112 -18.47 -22.77 14.60
N ALA A 113 -17.47 -22.48 15.43
CA ALA A 113 -16.19 -21.94 14.99
C ALA A 113 -15.43 -22.95 14.10
N THR A 114 -15.39 -24.22 14.51
CA THR A 114 -14.76 -25.30 13.73
C THR A 114 -15.45 -25.49 12.38
N MET A 115 -16.78 -25.51 12.34
CA MET A 115 -17.55 -25.62 11.10
C MET A 115 -17.27 -24.44 10.16
N SER A 116 -17.13 -23.24 10.71
CA SER A 116 -16.80 -22.03 9.93
C SER A 116 -15.42 -22.13 9.30
N VAL A 117 -14.42 -22.67 10.02
CA VAL A 117 -13.08 -22.95 9.48
C VAL A 117 -13.14 -24.00 8.38
N LEU A 118 -13.80 -25.12 8.61
CA LEU A 118 -13.90 -26.22 7.64
C LEU A 118 -14.59 -25.78 6.34
N ARG A 119 -15.68 -25.02 6.44
CA ARG A 119 -16.35 -24.41 5.27
C ARG A 119 -15.45 -23.41 4.55
N HIS A 120 -14.67 -22.61 5.27
CA HIS A 120 -13.73 -21.66 4.67
C HIS A 120 -12.60 -22.36 3.90
N LEU A 121 -12.15 -23.51 4.39
CA LEU A 121 -11.14 -24.35 3.75
C LEU A 121 -11.70 -25.23 2.62
N GLY A 122 -13.03 -25.29 2.45
CA GLY A 122 -13.69 -26.10 1.43
C GLY A 122 -13.69 -27.61 1.71
N VAL A 123 -13.63 -28.00 2.99
CA VAL A 123 -13.62 -29.40 3.43
C VAL A 123 -15.05 -29.92 3.70
N LEU A 124 -15.98 -29.00 3.95
CA LEU A 124 -17.43 -29.22 4.08
C LEU A 124 -18.16 -28.39 3.03
#